data_AF-A0A942GQM5-F1
#
_entry.id   AF-A0A942GQM5-F1
#
_cell.length_a   1.000
_cell.length_b   1.000
_cell.length_c   1.000
_cell.angle_alpha   90.00
_cell.angle_beta   90.00
_cell.angle_gamma   90.00
#
_symmetry.space_group_name_H-M   'P 1'
#
loop_
_entity.id
_entity.type
_entity.pdbx_description
1 polymer ?
#
loop_
_entity_poly.entity_id
_entity_poly.type
_entity_poly.pdbx_seq_one_letter_code
_entity_poly.pdbx_strand_id
1 'polypeptide(L)' 'MPTHEVYEGPTPAGGVRSDIVYMDDKGNVVDKARSTWAKIRELDQHGNVIMETYGTIS' A
#
# COMPACT_ATOMS: atom_id res chain seq x y z
N MET A 1 -10.06 10.85 5.82
CA MET A 1 -8.94 9.95 6.15
C MET A 1 -8.21 9.64 4.83
N PRO A 2 -6.94 9.23 4.81
CA PRO A 2 -6.27 8.95 3.54
C PRO A 2 -6.86 7.70 2.86
N THR A 3 -6.95 7.72 1.53
CA THR A 3 -7.21 6.54 0.68
C THR A 3 -5.90 5.91 0.20
N HIS A 4 -4.81 6.69 0.24
CA HIS A 4 -3.47 6.33 -0.19
C HIS A 4 -2.43 7.00 0.71
N GLU A 5 -1.38 6.26 1.08
CA GLU A 5 -0.22 6.78 1.82
C GLU A 5 1.06 6.41 1.05
N VAL A 6 2.04 7.31 1.03
CA VAL A 6 3.34 7.11 0.39
C VAL A 6 4.44 7.33 1.41
N TYR A 7 5.38 6.40 1.45
CA TYR A 7 6.56 6.47 2.30
C TYR A 7 7.81 6.33 1.45
N GLU A 8 8.61 7.39 1.40
CA GLU A 8 9.94 7.37 0.77
C GLU A 8 10.97 6.81 1.75
N GLY A 9 11.81 5.90 1.29
CA GLY A 9 12.86 5.28 2.10
C GLY A 9 13.07 3.80 1.78
N PRO A 10 14.16 3.21 2.30
CA PRO A 10 14.45 1.81 2.10
C PRO A 10 13.32 0.93 2.64
N THR A 11 12.88 -0.03 1.84
CA THR A 11 11.83 -0.98 2.22
C THR A 11 12.42 -2.38 2.45
N PRO A 12 11.73 -3.29 3.18
CA PRO A 12 12.26 -4.62 3.49
C PRO A 12 12.63 -5.47 2.27
N ALA A 13 11.92 -5.33 1.14
CA ALA A 13 12.23 -6.02 -0.10
C ALA A 13 13.37 -5.37 -0.91
N GLY A 14 13.99 -4.29 -0.41
CA GLY A 14 15.07 -3.58 -1.08
C GLY A 14 14.61 -2.45 -2.01
N GLY A 15 13.38 -1.98 -1.84
CA GLY A 15 12.84 -0.82 -2.55
C GLY A 15 13.29 0.49 -1.93
N VAL A 16 12.94 1.60 -2.59
CA VAL A 16 13.20 2.98 -2.12
C VAL A 16 11.93 3.74 -1.78
N ARG A 17 10.75 3.14 -2.02
CA ARG A 17 9.44 3.71 -1.73
C ARG A 17 8.44 2.60 -1.41
N SER A 18 7.47 2.90 -0.55
CA SER A 18 6.26 2.08 -0.42
C SER A 18 4.97 2.90 -0.54
N ASP A 19 4.00 2.32 -1.22
CA ASP A 19 2.67 2.89 -1.47
C ASP A 19 1.61 2.01 -0.80
N ILE A 20 0.76 2.57 0.06
CA ILE A 20 -0.33 1.85 0.73
C ILE A 20 -1.67 2.32 0.17
N VAL A 21 -2.47 1.41 -0.38
CA VAL A 21 -3.84 1.66 -0.87
C VAL A 21 -4.85 0.95 0.02
N TYR A 22 -5.88 1.68 0.45
CA TYR A 22 -6.94 1.17 1.32
C TYR A 22 -8.18 0.78 0.52
N MET A 23 -8.73 -0.41 0.78
CA MET A 23 -9.84 -0.98 0.01
C MET A 23 -10.92 -1.61 0.90
N ASP A 24 -12.16 -1.64 0.41
CA ASP A 24 -13.24 -2.45 0.99
C ASP A 24 -13.18 -3.91 0.50
N ASP A 25 -14.06 -4.77 1.00
CA ASP A 25 -14.12 -6.20 0.62
C ASP A 25 -14.49 -6.45 -0.84
N LYS A 26 -14.94 -5.42 -1.55
CA LYS A 26 -15.25 -5.48 -2.98
C LYS A 26 -14.07 -5.01 -3.84
N GLY A 27 -12.96 -4.61 -3.21
CA GLY A 27 -11.78 -4.07 -3.88
C GLY A 27 -11.90 -2.61 -4.30
N ASN A 28 -12.92 -1.88 -3.83
CA ASN A 28 -13.02 -0.45 -4.11
C ASN A 28 -12.07 0.32 -3.20
N VAL A 29 -11.37 1.30 -3.76
CA VAL A 29 -10.56 2.22 -2.95
C VAL A 29 -11.48 3.08 -2.08
N VAL A 30 -11.27 3.04 -0.78
CA VAL A 30 -12.05 3.77 0.21
C VAL A 30 -11.13 4.43 1.23
N ASP A 31 -11.66 5.37 2.01
CA ASP A 31 -10.94 5.96 3.12
C ASP A 31 -10.46 4.88 4.11
N LYS A 32 -9.27 5.02 4.68
CA LYS A 32 -8.70 4.11 5.70
C LYS A 32 -9.66 3.73 6.84
N ALA A 33 -10.53 4.66 7.24
CA ALA A 33 -11.51 4.41 8.31
C ALA A 33 -12.66 3.48 7.90
N ARG A 34 -12.83 3.21 6.61
CA ARG A 34 -13.88 2.36 6.01
C ARG A 34 -13.31 1.14 5.30
N SER A 35 -11.99 1.06 5.15
CA SER A 35 -11.34 -0.06 4.49
C SER A 35 -11.26 -1.28 5.40
N THR A 36 -11.44 -2.44 4.81
CA THR A 36 -11.20 -3.75 5.43
C THR A 36 -9.88 -4.37 4.97
N TRP A 37 -9.25 -3.79 3.94
CA TRP A 37 -7.97 -4.24 3.39
C TRP A 37 -7.00 -3.09 3.14
N ALA A 38 -5.71 -3.39 3.26
CA ALA A 38 -4.62 -2.58 2.73
C ALA A 38 -3.79 -3.40 1.74
N LYS A 39 -3.39 -2.76 0.63
CA LYS A 39 -2.36 -3.24 -0.27
C LYS A 39 -1.14 -2.34 -0.16
N ILE A 40 -0.03 -2.92 0.29
CA ILE A 40 1.27 -2.26 0.36
C ILE A 40 2.07 -2.69 -0.87
N ARG A 41 2.59 -1.73 -1.63
CA ARG A 41 3.49 -1.98 -2.75
C ARG A 41 4.84 -1.37 -2.44
N GLU A 42 5.89 -2.16 -2.50
CA GLU A 42 7.27 -1.69 -2.42
C GLU A 42 7.80 -1.49 -3.85
N LEU A 43 8.49 -0.38 -4.09
CA LEU A 43 8.97 0.02 -5.42
C LEU A 43 10.47 0.28 -5.45
N ASP A 44 11.11 -0.06 -6.57
CA ASP A 44 12.50 0.29 -6.84
C ASP A 44 12.67 1.77 -7.26
N GLN A 45 13.92 2.20 -7.47
CA GLN A 45 14.27 3.56 -7.90
C GLN A 45 13.71 3.96 -9.28
N HIS A 46 13.24 3.01 -10.07
CA HIS A 46 12.64 3.24 -11.38
C HIS A 46 11.10 3.26 -11.30
N GLY A 47 10.53 3.06 -10.11
CA GLY A 47 9.09 2.99 -9.89
C GLY A 47 8.48 1.63 -10.26
N ASN A 48 9.29 0.57 -10.41
CA ASN A 48 8.77 -0.78 -10.62
C ASN A 48 8.37 -1.39 -9.27
N VAL A 49 7.23 -2.07 -9.24
CA VAL A 49 6.82 -2.83 -8.06
C VAL A 49 7.70 -4.06 -7.92
N ILE A 50 8.36 -4.18 -6.77
CA ILE A 50 9.21 -5.33 -6.43
C ILE A 50 8.48 -6.32 -5.52
N MET A 51 7.54 -5.85 -4.69
CA MET A 51 6.77 -6.69 -3.79
C MET A 51 5.40 -6.07 -3.51
N GLU A 52 4.39 -6.94 -3.38
CA GLU A 52 3.05 -6.57 -2.94
C GLU A 52 2.68 -7.38 -1.70
N THR A 53 2.24 -6.69 -0.66
CA THR A 53 1.75 -7.29 0.59
C THR A 53 0.30 -6.90 0.81
N TYR A 54 -0.53 -7.87 1.18
CA TYR A 54 -1.95 -7.69 1.45
C TYR A 54 -2.22 -7.95 2.92
N GLY A 55 -2.91 -7.03 3.58
CA GLY A 55 -3.31 -7.16 4.98
C GLY A 55 -4.77 -6.79 5.19
N THR A 56 -5.44 -7.51 6.09
CA THR A 56 -6.76 -7.13 6.59
C THR A 56 -6.63 -6.04 7.65
N ILE A 57 -7.55 -5.09 7.67
CA ILE A 57 -7.66 -4.05 8.69
C ILE A 57 -8.85 -4.40 9.58
N SER A 58 -8.56 -4.60 10.86
CA SER A 58 -9.54 -4.91 11.91
C SER A 58 -9.87 -3.69 12.76
#